data_AF-A0A0E3PGS5-F1
#
_entry.id   AF-A0A0E3PGS5-F1
#
_cell.length_a   1.000
_cell.length_b   1.000
_cell.length_c   1.000
_cell.angle_alpha   90.00
_cell.angle_beta   90.00
_cell.angle_gamma   90.00
#
_symmetry.space_group_name_H-M   'P 1'
#
loop_
_entity.id
_entity.type
_entity.pdbx_description
1 polymer ?
#
loop_
_entity_poly.entity_id
_entity_poly.type
_entity_poly.pdbx_seq_one_letter_code
_entity_poly.pdbx_strand_id
1 'polypeptide(L)'
;MPVDFETDNFGEKLAAQGYDRSLKTLFLLEGLIIYIPPEAVDETLSFIAKNSGKGNAILFDYYPESVVDGTCEPEAGKNIRNYTKQQGEPHQFGIREGMVEAFLVERGFSGVQNVTAEEYRKMYFHGINKDREVCDLLFFAHAVIE
;
A
#
# COMPACT_ATOMS: atom_id res chain seq x y z
N MET A 1 -18.88 -4.49 -3.07
CA MET A 1 -18.94 -4.25 -4.52
C MET A 1 -17.88 -5.12 -5.19
N PRO A 2 -18.21 -5.90 -6.23
CA PRO A 2 -17.21 -6.67 -6.97
C PRO A 2 -16.39 -5.76 -7.90
N VAL A 3 -15.07 -5.77 -7.75
CA VAL A 3 -14.11 -5.05 -8.60
C VAL A 3 -12.92 -5.97 -8.83
N ASP A 4 -12.51 -6.06 -10.08
CA ASP A 4 -11.21 -6.58 -10.51
C ASP A 4 -10.34 -5.37 -10.89
N PHE A 5 -9.25 -5.14 -10.16
CA PHE A 5 -8.38 -3.98 -10.37
C PHE A 5 -7.54 -4.08 -11.65
N GLU A 6 -7.46 -5.25 -12.30
CA GLU A 6 -6.75 -5.40 -13.56
C GLU A 6 -7.61 -5.08 -14.78
N THR A 7 -8.94 -5.19 -14.65
CA THR A 7 -9.86 -5.10 -15.79
C THR A 7 -10.97 -4.05 -15.62
N ASP A 8 -11.30 -3.68 -14.39
CA ASP A 8 -12.35 -2.71 -14.09
C ASP A 8 -11.79 -1.35 -13.66
N ASN A 9 -12.57 -0.30 -13.94
CA ASN A 9 -12.33 1.00 -13.33
C ASN A 9 -12.92 1.03 -11.90
N PHE A 10 -12.05 0.88 -10.90
CA PHE A 10 -12.41 0.93 -9.47
C PHE A 10 -13.25 2.16 -9.11
N GLY A 11 -12.82 3.33 -9.61
CA GLY A 11 -13.44 4.61 -9.28
C GLY A 11 -14.86 4.74 -9.79
N GLU A 12 -15.10 4.38 -11.05
CA GLU A 12 -16.44 4.39 -11.66
C GLU A 12 -17.38 3.40 -10.96
N LYS A 13 -16.89 2.20 -10.66
CA LYS A 13 -17.67 1.21 -9.92
C LYS A 13 -18.05 1.74 -8.54
N LEU A 14 -17.09 2.28 -7.80
CA LEU A 14 -17.33 2.80 -6.45
C LEU A 14 -18.33 3.95 -6.46
N ALA A 15 -18.21 4.88 -7.42
CA ALA A 15 -19.18 5.96 -7.62
C ALA A 15 -20.59 5.43 -7.95
N ALA A 16 -20.70 4.43 -8.83
CA ALA A 16 -21.97 3.81 -9.20
C ALA A 16 -22.66 3.09 -8.02
N GLN A 17 -21.90 2.70 -6.99
CA GLN A 17 -22.43 2.14 -5.74
C GLN A 17 -22.79 3.19 -4.69
N GLY A 18 -22.76 4.47 -5.04
CA GLY A 18 -23.20 5.56 -4.17
C GLY A 18 -22.12 6.11 -3.25
N TYR A 19 -20.84 5.97 -3.61
CA TYR A 19 -19.78 6.68 -2.90
C TYR A 19 -20.01 8.20 -2.94
N ASP A 20 -20.15 8.78 -1.75
CA ASP A 20 -20.38 10.21 -1.56
C ASP A 20 -19.09 10.89 -1.11
N ARG A 21 -18.48 11.61 -2.04
CA ARG A 21 -17.24 12.40 -1.84
C ARG A 21 -17.34 13.48 -0.76
N SER A 22 -18.55 13.84 -0.30
CA SER A 22 -18.74 14.81 0.78
C SER A 22 -18.58 14.21 2.18
N LEU A 23 -18.59 12.86 2.28
CA LEU A 23 -18.46 12.16 3.54
C LEU A 23 -16.99 11.87 3.86
N LYS A 24 -16.70 11.80 5.17
CA LYS A 24 -15.37 11.41 5.65
C LYS A 24 -15.14 9.93 5.33
N THR A 25 -14.03 9.61 4.66
CA THR A 25 -13.72 8.24 4.23
C THR A 25 -12.26 7.87 4.53
N LEU A 26 -12.07 6.63 4.97
CA LEU A 26 -10.77 5.94 5.01
C LEU A 26 -10.76 4.86 3.93
N PHE A 27 -9.76 4.91 3.04
CA PHE A 27 -9.48 3.87 2.06
C PHE A 27 -8.41 2.95 2.62
N LEU A 28 -8.76 1.70 2.91
CA LEU A 28 -7.83 0.66 3.39
C LEU A 28 -7.53 -0.30 2.24
N LEU A 29 -6.27 -0.35 1.79
CA LEU A 29 -5.80 -1.23 0.71
C LEU A 29 -4.80 -2.25 1.26
N GLU A 30 -5.26 -3.08 2.21
CA GLU A 30 -4.44 -4.12 2.84
C GLU A 30 -4.28 -5.34 1.92
N GLY A 31 -3.03 -5.80 1.74
CA GLY A 31 -2.70 -6.97 0.93
C GLY A 31 -3.12 -6.83 -0.53
N LEU A 32 -3.21 -5.59 -1.04
CA LEU A 32 -3.77 -5.30 -2.36
C LEU A 32 -2.74 -4.71 -3.32
N ILE A 33 -2.17 -3.55 -2.99
CA ILE A 33 -1.43 -2.76 -3.98
C ILE A 33 -0.21 -3.50 -4.53
N ILE A 34 0.36 -4.42 -3.75
CA ILE A 34 1.50 -5.27 -4.11
C ILE A 34 1.17 -6.30 -5.20
N TYR A 35 -0.11 -6.60 -5.45
CA TYR A 35 -0.57 -7.60 -6.42
C TYR A 35 -1.17 -7.04 -7.70
N ILE A 36 -1.39 -5.72 -7.79
CA ILE A 36 -2.00 -5.10 -8.97
C ILE A 36 -0.93 -4.36 -9.79
N PRO A 37 -1.12 -4.20 -11.11
CA PRO A 37 -0.18 -3.48 -11.95
C PRO A 37 0.06 -2.03 -11.49
N PRO A 38 1.24 -1.44 -11.72
CA PRO A 38 1.54 -0.05 -11.35
C PRO A 38 0.50 0.97 -11.85
N GLU A 39 -0.04 0.77 -13.05
CA GLU A 39 -1.10 1.60 -13.62
C GLU A 39 -2.39 1.55 -12.80
N ALA A 40 -2.77 0.38 -12.28
CA ALA A 40 -3.95 0.22 -11.45
C ALA A 40 -3.78 0.87 -10.07
N VAL A 41 -2.55 0.84 -9.52
CA VAL A 41 -2.19 1.60 -8.31
C VAL A 41 -2.35 3.10 -8.58
N ASP A 42 -1.78 3.60 -9.67
CA ASP A 42 -1.86 5.02 -10.03
C ASP A 42 -3.30 5.48 -10.29
N GLU A 43 -4.10 4.69 -10.98
CA GLU A 43 -5.53 4.97 -11.19
C GLU A 43 -6.31 5.01 -9.88
N THR A 44 -6.05 4.07 -8.98
CA THR A 44 -6.69 4.01 -7.66
C THR A 44 -6.35 5.24 -6.83
N LEU A 45 -5.06 5.58 -6.73
CA LEU A 45 -4.59 6.75 -5.98
C LEU A 45 -5.10 8.06 -6.60
N SER A 46 -5.08 8.17 -7.92
CA SER A 46 -5.60 9.31 -8.68
C SER A 46 -7.10 9.50 -8.46
N PHE A 47 -7.88 8.41 -8.45
CA PHE A 47 -9.30 8.47 -8.13
C PHE A 47 -9.52 8.98 -6.71
N ILE A 48 -8.83 8.40 -5.72
CA ILE A 48 -8.97 8.78 -4.31
C ILE A 48 -8.64 10.26 -4.13
N ALA A 49 -7.51 10.73 -4.68
CA ALA A 49 -7.08 12.12 -4.56
C ALA A 49 -8.07 13.10 -5.20
N LYS A 50 -8.64 12.77 -6.37
CA LYS A 50 -9.58 13.64 -7.09
C LYS A 50 -11.00 13.64 -6.53
N ASN A 51 -11.39 12.58 -5.82
CA ASN A 51 -12.77 12.35 -5.40
C ASN A 51 -12.94 12.24 -3.88
N SER A 52 -12.02 12.81 -3.11
CA SER A 52 -12.07 12.84 -1.65
C SER A 52 -12.08 14.26 -1.12
N GLY A 53 -12.79 14.49 -0.02
CA GLY A 53 -12.76 15.74 0.72
C GLY A 53 -11.57 15.80 1.69
N LYS A 54 -11.31 17.02 2.19
CA LYS A 54 -10.32 17.27 3.25
C LYS A 54 -10.52 16.35 4.46
N GLY A 55 -9.45 15.75 4.94
CA GLY A 55 -9.44 14.86 6.10
C GLY A 55 -9.82 13.41 5.79
N ASN A 56 -10.08 13.07 4.52
CA ASN A 56 -10.09 11.70 4.05
C ASN A 56 -8.67 11.14 4.02
N ALA A 57 -8.54 9.83 4.20
CA ALA A 57 -7.25 9.19 4.37
C ALA A 57 -7.15 7.89 3.57
N ILE A 58 -5.92 7.50 3.29
CA ILE A 58 -5.56 6.19 2.74
C ILE A 58 -4.59 5.48 3.69
N LEU A 59 -4.72 4.17 3.81
CA LEU A 59 -3.80 3.29 4.50
C LEU A 59 -3.55 2.04 3.64
N PHE A 60 -2.30 1.68 3.43
CA PHE A 60 -1.91 0.48 2.70
C PHE A 60 -0.60 -0.09 3.22
N ASP A 61 -0.40 -1.38 3.03
CA ASP A 61 0.88 -2.06 3.21
C ASP A 61 1.60 -2.21 1.87
N TYR A 62 2.94 -2.23 1.92
CA TYR A 62 3.75 -2.36 0.73
C TYR A 62 5.11 -2.98 1.01
N TYR A 63 5.73 -3.53 -0.03
CA TYR A 63 7.12 -3.96 -0.04
C TYR A 63 8.01 -2.93 -0.75
N PRO A 64 9.29 -2.80 -0.36
CA PRO A 64 10.29 -2.13 -1.17
C PRO A 64 10.34 -2.68 -2.60
N GLU A 65 10.54 -1.79 -3.59
CA GLU A 65 10.69 -2.15 -5.02
C GLU A 65 11.70 -3.29 -5.24
N SER A 66 12.77 -3.31 -4.44
CA SER A 66 13.82 -4.33 -4.49
C SER A 66 13.33 -5.76 -4.19
N VAL A 67 12.27 -5.91 -3.39
CA VAL A 67 11.63 -7.22 -3.14
C VAL A 67 10.94 -7.72 -4.39
N VAL A 68 10.34 -6.82 -5.17
CA VAL A 68 9.53 -7.15 -6.35
C VAL A 68 10.43 -7.48 -7.54
N ASP A 69 11.42 -6.62 -7.82
CA ASP A 69 12.34 -6.81 -8.95
C ASP A 69 13.37 -7.94 -8.71
N GLY A 70 13.63 -8.29 -7.43
CA GLY A 70 14.58 -9.34 -7.02
C GLY A 70 15.99 -8.85 -6.76
N THR A 71 16.19 -7.54 -6.63
CA THR A 71 17.45 -6.90 -6.22
C THR A 71 17.61 -6.78 -4.71
N CYS A 72 16.62 -7.21 -3.92
CA CYS A 72 16.69 -7.24 -2.45
C CYS A 72 17.87 -8.10 -1.97
N GLU A 73 18.80 -7.48 -1.23
CA GLU A 73 19.96 -8.17 -0.67
C GLU A 73 19.59 -9.23 0.38
N PRO A 74 18.70 -8.94 1.37
CA PRO A 74 18.23 -9.95 2.32
C PRO A 74 17.57 -11.17 1.65
N GLU A 75 17.96 -12.37 2.08
CA GLU A 75 17.35 -13.63 1.63
C GLU A 75 15.84 -13.69 1.88
N ALA A 76 15.35 -13.02 2.93
CA ALA A 76 13.92 -12.91 3.20
C ALA A 76 13.16 -12.30 2.01
N GLY A 77 13.69 -11.26 1.35
CA GLY A 77 13.04 -10.62 0.20
C GLY A 77 13.01 -11.53 -1.02
N LYS A 78 14.12 -12.24 -1.28
CA LYS A 78 14.20 -13.25 -2.34
C LYS A 78 13.21 -14.39 -2.10
N ASN A 79 13.10 -14.86 -0.85
CA ASN A 79 12.18 -15.92 -0.44
C ASN A 79 10.72 -15.49 -0.63
N ILE A 80 10.36 -14.29 -0.18
CA ILE A 80 9.01 -13.70 -0.38
C ILE A 80 8.67 -13.71 -1.88
N ARG A 81 9.52 -13.11 -2.71
CA ARG A 81 9.30 -13.03 -4.16
C ARG A 81 9.16 -14.39 -4.83
N ASN A 82 10.05 -15.33 -4.50
CA ASN A 82 10.04 -16.66 -5.10
C ASN A 82 8.82 -17.47 -4.66
N TYR A 83 8.43 -17.35 -3.40
CA TYR A 83 7.24 -18.01 -2.86
C TYR A 83 5.98 -17.52 -3.57
N THR A 84 5.77 -16.20 -3.67
CA THR A 84 4.56 -15.65 -4.30
C THR A 84 4.48 -15.96 -5.79
N LYS A 85 5.62 -15.96 -6.50
CA LYS A 85 5.71 -16.49 -7.87
C LYS A 85 5.31 -17.96 -7.99
N GLN A 86 5.75 -18.82 -7.06
CA GLN A 86 5.38 -20.24 -7.06
C GLN A 86 3.89 -20.46 -6.78
N GLN A 87 3.27 -19.60 -5.98
CA GLN A 87 1.82 -19.65 -5.74
C GLN A 87 0.98 -19.09 -6.91
N GLY A 88 1.62 -18.55 -7.95
CA GLY A 88 0.91 -17.93 -9.07
C GLY A 88 0.42 -16.51 -8.78
N GLU A 89 0.89 -15.90 -7.69
CA GLU A 89 0.51 -14.56 -7.24
C GLU A 89 1.75 -13.64 -7.20
N PRO A 90 2.46 -13.42 -8.32
CA PRO A 90 3.65 -12.60 -8.32
C PRO A 90 3.33 -11.18 -7.83
N HIS A 91 4.17 -10.63 -6.95
CA HIS A 91 4.10 -9.20 -6.66
C HIS A 91 4.37 -8.41 -7.94
N GLN A 92 3.52 -7.42 -8.20
CA GLN A 92 3.55 -6.60 -9.42
C GLN A 92 4.04 -5.17 -9.13
N PHE A 93 3.90 -4.71 -7.89
CA PHE A 93 4.20 -3.33 -7.50
C PHE A 93 4.93 -3.27 -6.16
N GLY A 94 5.90 -2.35 -6.08
CA GLY A 94 6.62 -1.99 -4.87
C GLY A 94 7.05 -0.54 -4.95
N ILE A 95 7.34 0.08 -3.82
CA ILE A 95 7.77 1.48 -3.75
C ILE A 95 9.25 1.52 -3.44
N ARG A 96 10.01 2.36 -4.14
CA ARG A 96 11.44 2.54 -3.85
C ARG A 96 11.65 2.93 -2.40
N GLU A 97 12.65 2.31 -1.77
CA GLU A 97 12.96 2.56 -0.36
C GLU A 97 13.24 4.05 -0.11
N GLY A 98 12.66 4.59 0.96
CA GLY A 98 12.75 6.01 1.30
C GLY A 98 11.92 6.97 0.43
N MET A 99 11.17 6.48 -0.57
CA MET A 99 10.45 7.34 -1.52
C MET A 99 8.94 7.41 -1.33
N VAL A 100 8.35 6.73 -0.33
CA VAL A 100 6.89 6.68 -0.16
C VAL A 100 6.24 8.05 0.04
N GLU A 101 6.93 8.96 0.73
CA GLU A 101 6.46 10.34 0.88
C GLU A 101 6.40 11.06 -0.46
N ALA A 102 7.49 11.06 -1.22
CA ALA A 102 7.52 11.66 -2.56
C ALA A 102 6.47 11.03 -3.48
N PHE A 103 6.36 9.70 -3.47
CA PHE A 103 5.40 8.94 -4.27
C PHE A 103 3.95 9.38 -4.01
N LEU A 104 3.56 9.58 -2.74
CA LEU A 104 2.22 9.99 -2.36
C LEU A 104 1.98 11.49 -2.56
N VAL A 105 2.96 12.35 -2.27
CA VAL A 105 2.86 13.80 -2.47
C VAL A 105 2.70 14.14 -3.95
N GLU A 106 3.45 13.49 -4.84
CA GLU A 106 3.28 13.65 -6.30
C GLU A 106 1.86 13.29 -6.78
N ARG A 107 1.14 12.46 -6.02
CA ARG A 107 -0.22 11.99 -6.32
C ARG A 107 -1.31 12.79 -5.59
N GLY A 108 -0.95 13.90 -4.94
CA GLY A 108 -1.90 14.82 -4.31
C GLY A 108 -2.28 14.46 -2.87
N PHE A 109 -1.55 13.54 -2.24
CA PHE A 109 -1.70 13.28 -0.81
C PHE A 109 -0.75 14.16 0.01
N SER A 110 -1.02 14.23 1.30
CA SER A 110 -0.28 15.03 2.28
C SER A 110 -0.25 14.29 3.62
N GLY A 111 0.46 14.82 4.61
CA GLY A 111 0.53 14.22 5.95
C GLY A 111 1.00 12.76 5.94
N VAL A 112 1.95 12.43 5.05
CA VAL A 112 2.41 11.06 4.85
C VAL A 112 3.12 10.55 6.11
N GLN A 113 2.72 9.38 6.55
CA GLN A 113 3.36 8.61 7.61
C GLN A 113 3.76 7.27 7.03
N ASN A 114 5.04 6.95 7.11
CA ASN A 114 5.56 5.62 6.82
C ASN A 114 5.85 4.93 8.15
N VAL A 115 5.43 3.67 8.28
CA VAL A 115 5.69 2.83 9.45
C VAL A 115 6.48 1.61 8.98
N THR A 116 7.76 1.63 9.30
CA THR A 116 8.71 0.56 9.02
C THR A 116 8.66 -0.53 10.09
N ALA A 117 9.35 -1.64 9.83
CA ALA A 117 9.51 -2.72 10.80
C ALA A 117 10.19 -2.30 12.09
N GLU A 118 11.16 -1.39 12.01
CA GLU A 118 11.78 -0.80 13.19
C GLU A 118 10.76 -0.04 14.04
N GLU A 119 9.90 0.75 13.40
CA GLU A 119 8.91 1.58 14.09
C GLU A 119 7.83 0.76 14.76
N TYR A 120 7.21 -0.19 14.04
CA TYR A 120 6.18 -1.01 14.69
C TYR A 120 6.78 -1.97 15.73
N ARG A 121 8.05 -2.41 15.60
CA ARG A 121 8.77 -3.13 16.67
C ARG A 121 8.83 -2.29 17.93
N LYS A 122 9.27 -1.04 17.81
CA LYS A 122 9.35 -0.10 18.93
C LYS A 122 7.97 0.15 19.57
N MET A 123 6.91 0.23 18.77
CA MET A 123 5.56 0.50 19.25
C MET A 123 4.88 -0.71 19.91
N TYR A 124 5.10 -1.93 19.41
CA TYR A 124 4.24 -3.08 19.75
C TYR A 124 4.99 -4.34 20.20
N PHE A 125 6.29 -4.45 19.94
CA PHE A 125 7.08 -5.66 20.21
C PHE A 125 7.85 -5.52 21.52
N HIS A 126 7.08 -5.36 22.58
CA HIS A 126 7.54 -5.31 23.96
C HIS A 126 6.70 -6.24 24.85
N GLY A 127 7.16 -6.48 26.09
CA GLY A 127 6.46 -7.36 27.03
C GLY A 127 6.35 -8.79 26.49
N ILE A 128 5.13 -9.33 26.42
CA ILE A 128 4.87 -10.68 25.89
C ILE A 128 5.16 -10.83 24.40
N ASN A 129 5.31 -9.73 23.66
CA ASN A 129 5.55 -9.72 22.22
C ASN A 129 7.02 -9.49 21.85
N LYS A 130 7.92 -9.30 22.82
CA LYS A 130 9.31 -8.83 22.59
C LYS A 130 10.12 -9.73 21.66
N ASP A 131 9.85 -11.04 21.67
CA ASP A 131 10.61 -12.05 20.91
C ASP A 131 9.82 -12.55 19.67
N ARG A 132 8.70 -11.90 19.31
CA ARG A 132 7.96 -12.28 18.10
C ARG A 132 8.74 -11.86 16.86
N GLU A 133 8.96 -12.81 15.97
CA GLU A 133 9.53 -12.54 14.65
C GLU A 133 8.57 -11.68 13.81
N VAL A 134 9.14 -10.77 13.03
CA VAL A 134 8.41 -9.87 12.12
C VAL A 134 9.15 -9.73 10.81
N CYS A 135 8.40 -9.50 9.74
CA CYS A 135 8.97 -9.25 8.43
C CYS A 135 9.57 -7.85 8.35
N ASP A 136 10.90 -7.76 8.27
CA ASP A 136 11.61 -6.48 8.15
C ASP A 136 11.35 -5.71 6.85
N LEU A 137 10.64 -6.33 5.89
CA LEU A 137 10.43 -5.81 4.55
C LEU A 137 8.99 -5.33 4.30
N LEU A 138 8.07 -5.54 5.24
CA LEU A 138 6.68 -5.09 5.10
C LEU A 138 6.50 -3.74 5.81
N PHE A 139 6.16 -2.71 5.04
CA PHE A 139 5.94 -1.35 5.54
C PHE A 139 4.48 -0.95 5.40
N PHE A 140 4.05 0.05 6.18
CA PHE A 140 2.70 0.61 6.11
C PHE A 140 2.77 2.10 5.83
N ALA A 141 1.95 2.58 4.90
CA ALA A 141 1.84 3.99 4.59
C ALA A 141 0.44 4.51 4.90
N HIS A 142 0.37 5.63 5.60
CA HIS A 142 -0.84 6.40 5.82
C HIS A 142 -0.66 7.80 5.22
N ALA A 143 -1.67 8.33 4.56
CA ALA A 143 -1.67 9.72 4.09
C ALA A 143 -3.09 10.29 4.03
N VAL A 144 -3.19 11.62 3.97
CA VAL A 144 -4.46 12.35 3.99
C VAL A 144 -4.63 13.27 2.79
N ILE A 145 -5.87 13.66 2.54
CA ILE A 145 -6.25 14.73 1.60
C ILE A 145 -6.42 16.02 2.39
N GLU A 146 -5.78 17.11 1.96
CA GLU A 146 -5.80 18.42 2.62
C GLU A 146 -6.65 19.48 1.90
#